data_AF-A0A285VRR0-F1
#
_entry.id   AF-A0A285VRR0-F1
#
_cell.length_a   1.000
_cell.length_b   1.000
_cell.length_c   1.000
_cell.angle_alpha   90.00
_cell.angle_beta   90.00
_cell.angle_gamma   90.00
#
_symmetry.space_group_name_H-M   'P 1'
#
loop_
_entity.id
_entity.type
_entity.pdbx_description
1 polymer ?
#
loop_
_entity_poly.entity_id
_entity_poly.type
_entity_poly.pdbx_seq_one_letter_code
_entity_poly.pdbx_strand_id
1 'polypeptide(L)'
;MTVAGWQRVLLGFSLALAAGEGADGFRLELPWMAWFYAALLLVGSVWLWRKNSRGAVAMLGALHLIELVMLLTVFRTAEEAPPTWLWWLFVLLSMAGSVAAGASLVSGRRRASAR
;
A
#
# COMPACT_ATOMS: atom_id res chain seq x y z
N MET A 1 -6.01 -3.69 19.07
CA MET A 1 -6.31 -4.43 17.82
C MET A 1 -5.48 -5.70 17.73
N THR A 2 -6.04 -6.78 17.18
CA THR A 2 -5.33 -8.06 16.94
C THR A 2 -4.52 -8.01 15.65
N VAL A 3 -3.57 -8.94 15.46
CA VAL A 3 -2.80 -9.10 14.20
C VAL A 3 -3.75 -9.21 12.99
N ALA A 4 -4.78 -10.05 13.10
CA ALA A 4 -5.78 -10.22 12.06
C ALA A 4 -6.56 -8.93 11.76
N GLY A 5 -6.80 -8.07 12.77
CA GLY A 5 -7.40 -6.76 12.57
C GLY A 5 -6.53 -5.85 11.72
N TRP A 6 -5.23 -5.74 12.05
CA TRP A 6 -4.29 -4.94 11.27
C TRP A 6 -4.10 -5.44 9.83
N GLN A 7 -4.11 -6.75 9.62
CA GLN A 7 -4.01 -7.34 8.28
C GLN A 7 -5.23 -7.02 7.41
N ARG A 8 -6.44 -6.99 7.98
CA ARG A 8 -7.65 -6.57 7.26
C ARG A 8 -7.61 -5.10 6.88
N VAL A 9 -7.12 -4.25 7.78
CA VAL A 9 -6.92 -2.81 7.51
C VAL A 9 -5.91 -2.62 6.38
N LEU A 10 -4.76 -3.31 6.44
CA LEU A 10 -3.77 -3.30 5.36
C LEU A 10 -4.37 -3.75 4.02
N LEU A 11 -5.12 -4.85 4.00
CA LEU A 11 -5.84 -5.32 2.82
C LEU A 11 -6.75 -4.24 2.23
N GLY A 12 -7.54 -3.57 3.07
CA GLY A 12 -8.42 -2.49 2.65
C GLY A 12 -7.66 -1.35 1.97
N PHE A 13 -6.57 -0.88 2.59
CA PHE A 13 -5.74 0.18 2.02
C PHE A 13 -5.02 -0.25 0.74
N SER A 14 -4.49 -1.48 0.68
CA SER A 14 -3.84 -2.00 -0.53
C SER A 14 -4.80 -2.12 -1.71
N LEU A 15 -6.05 -2.55 -1.48
CA LEU A 15 -7.06 -2.63 -2.54
C LEU A 15 -7.53 -1.25 -2.99
N ALA A 16 -7.72 -0.32 -2.05
CA ALA A 16 -8.09 1.06 -2.38
C ALA A 16 -6.99 1.75 -3.19
N LEU A 17 -5.72 1.61 -2.76
CA LEU A 17 -4.57 2.14 -3.49
C LEU A 17 -4.46 1.51 -4.88
N ALA A 18 -4.59 0.18 -5.00
CA ALA A 18 -4.56 -0.50 -6.30
C ALA A 18 -5.66 -0.01 -7.26
N ALA A 19 -6.86 0.27 -6.75
CA ALA A 19 -7.93 0.84 -7.56
C ALA A 19 -7.61 2.27 -8.02
N GLY A 20 -7.04 3.09 -7.13
CA GLY A 20 -6.56 4.44 -7.45
C GLY A 20 -5.49 4.41 -8.54
N GLU A 21 -4.45 3.61 -8.36
CA GLU A 21 -3.35 3.39 -9.31
C GLU A 21 -3.86 2.85 -10.66
N GLY A 22 -4.80 1.90 -10.61
CA GLY A 22 -5.45 1.37 -11.80
C GLY A 22 -6.19 2.46 -12.60
N ALA A 23 -6.86 3.37 -11.90
CA ALA A 23 -7.54 4.51 -12.52
C ALA A 23 -6.55 5.58 -13.03
N ASP A 24 -5.41 5.76 -12.36
CA ASP A 24 -4.35 6.69 -12.76
C ASP A 24 -3.62 6.23 -14.03
N GLY A 25 -3.53 4.92 -14.27
CA GLY A 25 -3.00 4.40 -15.53
C GLY A 25 -3.82 4.77 -16.78
N PHE A 26 -5.00 5.38 -16.65
CA PHE A 26 -5.72 5.97 -17.81
C PHE A 26 -5.42 7.47 -18.01
N ARG A 27 -4.71 8.10 -17.07
CA ARG A 27 -4.46 9.55 -17.04
C ARG A 27 -2.98 9.91 -17.17
N LEU A 28 -2.07 9.07 -16.68
CA LEU A 28 -0.63 9.35 -16.67
C LEU A 28 0.03 9.07 -18.02
N GLU A 29 1.10 9.82 -18.32
CA GLU A 29 1.95 9.63 -19.52
C GLU A 29 2.63 8.24 -19.55
N LEU A 30 2.93 7.68 -18.38
CA LEU A 30 3.51 6.35 -18.21
C LEU A 30 2.47 5.38 -17.60
N PRO A 31 1.40 5.04 -18.35
CA PRO A 31 0.24 4.32 -17.83
C PRO A 31 0.59 2.90 -17.35
N TRP A 32 1.59 2.28 -18.00
CA TRP A 32 2.03 0.93 -17.67
C TRP A 32 2.66 0.83 -16.27
N MET A 33 3.28 1.90 -15.76
CA MET A 33 3.87 1.89 -14.42
C MET A 33 2.79 1.82 -13.35
N ALA A 34 1.76 2.65 -13.47
CA ALA A 34 0.63 2.67 -12.54
C ALA A 34 -0.15 1.34 -12.58
N TRP A 35 -0.42 0.80 -13.77
CA TRP A 35 -1.06 -0.52 -13.88
C TRP A 35 -0.20 -1.66 -13.34
N PHE A 36 1.12 -1.63 -13.58
CA PHE A 36 2.04 -2.61 -13.02
C PHE A 36 2.04 -2.56 -11.49
N TYR A 37 2.09 -1.35 -10.93
CA TYR A 37 2.08 -1.14 -9.50
C TYR A 37 0.74 -1.55 -8.85
N ALA A 38 -0.39 -1.22 -9.48
CA ALA A 38 -1.72 -1.72 -9.11
C ALA A 38 -1.78 -3.26 -9.10
N ALA A 39 -1.21 -3.91 -10.12
CA ALA A 39 -1.16 -5.37 -10.20
C ALA A 39 -0.33 -5.97 -9.06
N LEU A 40 0.80 -5.37 -8.67
CA LEU A 40 1.59 -5.82 -7.53
C LEU A 40 0.82 -5.72 -6.22
N LEU A 41 0.08 -4.63 -6.00
CA LEU A 41 -0.78 -4.46 -4.83
C LEU A 41 -1.91 -5.50 -4.81
N LEU A 42 -2.54 -5.80 -5.95
CA LEU A 42 -3.57 -6.83 -6.06
C LEU A 42 -3.02 -8.23 -5.76
N VAL A 43 -1.88 -8.59 -6.37
CA VAL A 43 -1.24 -9.89 -6.14
C VAL A 43 -0.81 -10.04 -4.69
N GLY A 44 -0.20 -9.02 -4.09
CA GLY A 44 0.15 -9.00 -2.68
C GLY A 44 -1.08 -9.12 -1.77
N SER A 45 -2.19 -8.47 -2.14
CA SER A 45 -3.46 -8.55 -1.40
C SER A 45 -4.06 -9.95 -1.46
N VAL A 46 -4.11 -10.57 -2.65
CA VAL A 46 -4.58 -11.96 -2.81
C VAL A 46 -3.69 -12.92 -2.03
N TRP A 47 -2.37 -12.70 -2.06
CA TRP A 47 -1.41 -13.52 -1.31
C TRP A 47 -1.64 -13.41 0.21
N LEU A 48 -1.80 -12.19 0.73
CA LEU A 48 -2.10 -11.95 2.14
C LEU A 48 -3.44 -12.60 2.54
N TRP A 49 -4.48 -12.42 1.73
CA TRP A 49 -5.80 -13.00 2.01
C TRP A 49 -5.77 -14.54 2.06
N ARG A 50 -5.08 -15.18 1.10
CA ARG A 50 -5.02 -16.64 0.99
C ARG A 50 -4.10 -17.31 2.01
N LYS A 51 -2.96 -16.70 2.30
CA LYS A 51 -1.88 -17.34 3.10
C LYS A 51 -1.69 -16.74 4.48
N ASN A 52 -2.30 -15.58 4.75
CA ASN A 52 -2.16 -14.83 5.97
C ASN A 52 -0.70 -14.71 6.47
N SER A 53 0.23 -14.50 5.53
CA SER A 53 1.66 -14.67 5.75
C SER A 53 2.36 -13.36 6.11
N ARG A 54 3.44 -13.44 6.90
CA ARG A 54 4.28 -12.27 7.22
C ARG A 54 4.99 -11.70 5.98
N GLY A 55 5.34 -12.56 5.03
CA GLY A 55 5.95 -12.16 3.76
C GLY A 55 5.03 -11.25 2.95
N ALA A 56 3.75 -11.59 2.84
CA ALA A 56 2.77 -10.76 2.15
C ALA A 56 2.56 -9.40 2.83
N VAL A 57 2.52 -9.38 4.17
CA VAL A 57 2.45 -8.12 4.94
C VAL A 57 3.69 -7.24 4.67
N ALA A 58 4.89 -7.82 4.69
CA ALA A 58 6.12 -7.08 4.45
C ALA A 58 6.21 -6.54 3.01
N MET A 59 5.85 -7.36 2.02
CA MET A 59 5.79 -6.94 0.61
C MET A 59 4.81 -5.79 0.42
N LEU A 60 3.57 -5.91 0.89
CA LEU A 60 2.57 -4.84 0.78
C LEU A 60 3.02 -3.57 1.51
N GLY A 61 3.60 -3.70 2.70
CA GLY A 61 4.16 -2.56 3.44
C GLY A 61 5.29 -1.86 2.68
N ALA A 62 6.17 -2.62 2.02
CA ALA A 62 7.24 -2.07 1.19
C ALA A 62 6.68 -1.34 -0.03
N LEU A 63 5.67 -1.89 -0.70
CA LEU A 63 4.97 -1.22 -1.79
C LEU A 63 4.42 0.13 -1.29
N HIS A 64 3.59 0.14 -0.25
CA HIS A 64 3.03 1.36 0.33
C HIS A 64 4.11 2.41 0.68
N LEU A 65 5.25 1.98 1.20
CA LEU A 65 6.36 2.88 1.51
C LEU A 65 7.02 3.46 0.26
N ILE A 66 7.22 2.65 -0.78
CA ILE A 66 7.77 3.09 -2.07
C ILE A 66 6.85 4.17 -2.67
N GLU A 67 5.53 3.92 -2.68
CA GLU A 67 4.55 4.87 -3.19
C GLU A 67 4.56 6.17 -2.40
N LEU A 68 4.58 6.09 -1.07
CA LEU A 68 4.70 7.26 -0.22
C LEU A 68 5.95 8.09 -0.55
N VAL A 69 7.11 7.44 -0.74
CA VAL A 69 8.35 8.12 -1.12
C VAL A 69 8.22 8.75 -2.50
N MET A 70 7.65 8.05 -3.48
CA MET A 70 7.44 8.58 -4.83
C MET A 70 6.52 9.81 -4.83
N LEU A 71 5.40 9.76 -4.09
CA LEU A 71 4.47 10.88 -3.95
C LEU A 71 5.10 12.11 -3.31
N LEU A 72 5.96 11.92 -2.31
CA LEU A 72 6.59 13.02 -1.57
C LEU A 72 7.79 13.63 -2.30
N THR A 73 8.51 12.85 -3.11
CA THR A 73 9.78 13.27 -3.72
C THR A 73 9.70 13.50 -5.22
N VAL A 74 8.96 12.68 -5.97
CA VAL A 74 8.91 12.71 -7.43
C VAL A 74 7.75 13.56 -7.95
N PHE A 75 6.55 13.34 -7.42
CA PHE A 75 5.34 14.03 -7.92
C PHE A 75 5.20 15.47 -7.44
N ARG A 76 5.88 15.86 -6.34
CA ARG A 76 5.90 17.26 -5.90
C ARG A 76 6.59 18.18 -6.91
N THR A 77 7.46 17.63 -7.75
CA THR A 77 8.24 18.38 -8.74
C THR A 77 7.75 18.19 -10.18
N ALA A 78 6.68 17.42 -10.39
CA ALA A 78 6.12 17.17 -11.71
C ALA A 78 5.18 18.30 -12.13
N GLU A 79 5.32 18.78 -13.38
CA GLU A 79 4.46 19.83 -13.94
C GLU A 79 2.99 19.37 -14.10
N GLU A 80 2.77 18.05 -14.24
CA GLU A 80 1.44 17.42 -14.35
C GLU A 80 1.01 16.71 -13.05
N ALA A 81 1.21 17.35 -11.90
CA ALA A 81 0.80 16.77 -10.63
C ALA A 81 -0.73 16.54 -10.58
N PRO A 82 -1.21 15.42 -9.99
CA PRO A 82 -2.63 15.18 -9.84
C PRO A 82 -3.30 16.27 -8.99
N PRO A 83 -4.64 16.44 -9.08
CA PRO A 83 -5.37 17.37 -8.24
C PRO A 83 -4.96 17.22 -6.76
N THR A 84 -4.77 18.33 -6.04
CA THR A 84 -4.19 18.33 -4.68
C THR A 84 -4.91 17.38 -3.71
N TRP A 85 -6.24 17.29 -3.81
CA TRP A 85 -7.03 16.39 -2.98
C TRP A 85 -6.73 14.91 -3.28
N LEU A 86 -6.51 14.57 -4.55
CA LEU A 86 -6.20 13.22 -4.99
C LEU A 86 -4.80 12.85 -4.53
N TRP A 87 -3.83 13.76 -4.68
CA TRP A 87 -2.48 13.57 -4.14
C TRP A 87 -2.50 13.26 -2.63
N TRP A 88 -3.23 14.05 -1.84
CA TRP A 88 -3.36 13.80 -0.40
C TRP A 88 -4.05 12.48 -0.09
N LEU A 89 -5.03 12.07 -0.89
CA LEU A 89 -5.67 10.76 -0.75
C LEU A 89 -4.64 9.63 -0.92
N PHE A 90 -3.83 9.66 -1.98
CA PHE A 90 -2.76 8.68 -2.20
C PHE A 90 -1.74 8.68 -1.05
N VAL A 91 -1.30 9.86 -0.60
CA VAL A 91 -0.39 9.98 0.56
C VAL A 91 -0.99 9.34 1.81
N LEU A 92 -2.26 9.61 2.11
CA LEU A 92 -2.94 9.05 3.29
C LEU A 92 -3.11 7.54 3.19
N LEU A 93 -3.47 7.01 2.01
CA LEU A 93 -3.58 5.57 1.77
C LEU A 93 -2.24 4.87 1.95
N SER A 94 -1.17 5.41 1.35
CA SER A 94 0.19 4.86 1.42
C SER A 94 0.77 4.92 2.83
N MET A 95 0.55 6.02 3.54
CA MET A 95 0.95 6.16 4.94
C MET A 95 0.18 5.19 5.85
N ALA A 96 -1.15 5.12 5.73
CA ALA A 96 -1.97 4.25 6.57
C ALA A 96 -1.70 2.76 6.30
N GLY A 97 -1.48 2.39 5.04
CA GLY A 97 -1.04 1.04 4.65
C GLY A 97 0.31 0.68 5.26
N SER A 98 1.30 1.58 5.21
CA SER A 98 2.62 1.39 5.83
C SER A 98 2.51 1.18 7.34
N VAL A 99 1.71 2.01 8.03
CA VAL A 99 1.46 1.88 9.48
C VAL A 99 0.77 0.55 9.81
N ALA A 100 -0.25 0.16 9.05
CA ALA A 100 -0.96 -1.10 9.25
C ALA A 100 -0.05 -2.32 9.07
N ALA A 101 0.84 -2.28 8.07
CA ALA A 101 1.85 -3.31 7.84
C ALA A 101 2.84 -3.41 9.02
N GLY A 102 3.39 -2.28 9.47
CA GLY A 102 4.27 -2.23 10.64
C GLY A 102 3.60 -2.76 11.91
N ALA A 103 2.37 -2.31 12.19
CA ALA A 103 1.59 -2.73 13.35
C ALA A 103 1.31 -4.25 13.33
N SER A 104 0.99 -4.81 12.16
CA SER A 104 0.80 -6.25 11.95
C SER A 104 2.07 -7.05 12.25
N LEU A 105 3.23 -6.61 11.73
CA LEU A 105 4.52 -7.28 11.93
C LEU A 105 5.00 -7.24 13.39
N VAL A 106 4.83 -6.11 14.07
CA VAL A 106 5.21 -5.94 15.49
C VAL A 106 4.31 -6.77 16.40
N SER A 107 3.00 -6.75 16.15
CA SER A 107 2.02 -7.51 16.96
C SER A 107 2.24 -9.02 16.87
N GLY A 108 2.68 -9.53 15.72
CA GLY A 108 3.04 -10.93 15.53
C GLY A 108 4.27 -11.35 16.34
N ARG A 109 5.26 -10.46 16.50
CA ARG A 109 6.49 -10.74 17.27
C ARG A 109 6.22 -10.88 18.77
N ARG A 110 5.36 -10.01 19.33
CA ARG A 110 5.01 -10.05 20.77
C ARG A 110 4.34 -11.37 21.18
N ARG A 111 3.52 -11.98 20.32
CA ARG A 111 2.92 -13.30 20.58
C ARG A 111 3.93 -14.44 20.58
N ALA A 112 5.01 -14.32 19.81
CA ALA A 112 6.05 -15.35 19.76
C ALA A 112 6.99 -15.31 20.98
N SER A 113 7.21 -14.13 21.58
CA SER A 113 8.04 -13.96 22.80
C SER A 113 7.31 -14.26 24.11
N ALA A 114 5.97 -14.33 24.09
CA ALA A 114 5.15 -14.61 25.28
C ALA A 114 4.80 -16.10 25.43
N ARG A 115 5.37 -16.96 24.58
CA ARG A 115 5.33 -18.42 24.65
C ARG A 115 6.72 -18.92 24.96
#